data_AF-W4VKT0-F1
#
_entry.id   AF-W4VKT0-F1
#
_cell.length_a   1.000
_cell.length_b   1.000
_cell.length_c   1.000
_cell.angle_alpha   90.00
_cell.angle_beta   90.00
_cell.angle_gamma   90.00
#
_symmetry.space_group_name_H-M   'P 1'
#
loop_
_entity.id
_entity.type
_entity.pdbx_description
1 polymer ?
#
loop_
_entity_poly.entity_id
_entity_poly.type
_entity_poly.pdbx_seq_one_letter_code
_entity_poly.pdbx_strand_id
1 'polypeptide(L)' 'MLAEQNAKQNAVSNIIFKESDILSALKGKKFAAIVTNPPIRAGKKVVHQMFEEAQKAILENGELWVVIQKKQGAPSAQKN' A
#
# COMPACT_ATOMS: atom_id res chain seq x y z
N MET A 1 -7.32 3.09 -17.13
CA MET A 1 -6.09 3.07 -16.32
C MET A 1 -5.17 1.93 -16.79
N LEU A 2 -3.82 2.04 -16.73
CA LEU A 2 -2.91 0.95 -17.17
C LEU A 2 -3.20 -0.37 -16.43
N ALA A 3 -3.54 -0.30 -15.14
CA ALA A 3 -3.85 -1.49 -14.35
C ALA A 3 -5.11 -2.24 -14.83
N GLU A 4 -6.15 -1.52 -15.28
CA GLU A 4 -7.36 -2.12 -15.87
C GLU A 4 -7.05 -2.84 -17.19
N GLN A 5 -6.20 -2.22 -18.02
CA GLN A 5 -5.74 -2.81 -19.28
C GLN A 5 -4.97 -4.11 -19.01
N ASN A 6 -4.07 -4.09 -18.03
CA ASN A 6 -3.32 -5.27 -17.62
C ASN A 6 -4.24 -6.39 -17.09
N ALA A 7 -5.24 -6.06 -16.26
CA ALA A 7 -6.18 -7.08 -15.77
C ALA A 7 -6.98 -7.71 -16.93
N LYS A 8 -7.42 -6.92 -17.91
CA LYS A 8 -8.10 -7.43 -19.11
C LYS A 8 -7.19 -8.38 -19.91
N GLN A 9 -5.93 -8.01 -20.13
CA GLN A 9 -4.96 -8.83 -20.86
C GLN A 9 -4.67 -10.17 -20.14
N ASN A 10 -4.72 -10.18 -18.82
CA ASN A 10 -4.45 -11.36 -17.99
C ASN A 10 -5.73 -12.10 -17.55
N ALA A 11 -6.90 -11.73 -18.07
CA ALA A 11 -8.20 -12.32 -17.72
C ALA A 11 -8.51 -12.34 -16.21
N VAL A 12 -8.06 -11.31 -15.47
CA VAL A 12 -8.33 -11.15 -14.04
C VAL A 12 -9.58 -10.32 -13.83
N SER A 13 -10.58 -10.88 -13.14
CA SER A 13 -11.90 -10.24 -12.93
C SER A 13 -12.25 -9.95 -11.47
N ASN A 14 -11.56 -10.58 -10.51
CA ASN A 14 -11.77 -10.42 -9.07
C ASN A 14 -10.96 -9.26 -8.48
N ILE A 15 -10.99 -8.10 -9.14
CA ILE A 15 -10.21 -6.92 -8.78
C ILE A 15 -11.07 -5.66 -8.79
N ILE A 16 -10.78 -4.73 -7.88
CA ILE A 16 -11.41 -3.41 -7.83
C ILE A 16 -10.31 -2.37 -7.98
N PHE A 17 -10.50 -1.45 -8.92
CA PHE A 17 -9.60 -0.33 -9.15
C PHE A 17 -10.13 0.91 -8.45
N LYS A 18 -9.25 1.61 -7.73
CA LYS A 18 -9.62 2.83 -7.02
C LYS A 18 -8.49 3.85 -7.09
N GLU A 19 -8.81 5.04 -7.59
CA GLU A 19 -7.97 6.21 -7.41
C GLU A 19 -8.16 6.77 -6.00
N SER A 20 -7.06 7.03 -5.31
CA SER A 20 -7.04 7.41 -3.90
C SER A 20 -5.76 8.16 -3.61
N ASP A 21 -5.84 9.18 -2.75
CA ASP A 21 -4.67 9.69 -2.04
C ASP A 21 -4.42 8.78 -0.84
N ILE A 22 -3.36 7.97 -0.91
CA ILE A 22 -3.06 6.89 0.04
C ILE A 22 -4.32 6.02 0.26
N LEU A 23 -4.94 6.01 1.45
CA LEU A 23 -6.15 5.22 1.73
C LEU A 23 -7.41 6.08 1.92
N SER A 24 -7.36 7.36 1.57
CA SER A 24 -8.48 8.30 1.73
C SER A 24 -9.80 7.84 1.09
N ALA A 25 -9.74 7.16 -0.06
CA ALA A 25 -10.92 6.65 -0.75
C ALA A 25 -11.40 5.28 -0.24
N LEU A 26 -10.69 4.69 0.73
CA LEU A 26 -10.93 3.36 1.32
C LEU A 26 -11.27 3.43 2.82
N LYS A 27 -11.64 4.61 3.32
CA LYS A 27 -12.01 4.83 4.74
C LYS A 27 -13.05 3.80 5.21
N GLY A 28 -12.80 3.24 6.39
CA GLY A 28 -13.66 2.25 7.03
C GLY A 28 -13.53 0.82 6.48
N LYS A 29 -12.74 0.61 5.41
CA LYS A 29 -12.38 -0.73 4.95
C LYS A 29 -11.22 -1.28 5.78
N LYS A 30 -11.25 -2.59 6.01
CA LYS A 30 -10.14 -3.34 6.58
C LYS A 30 -9.76 -4.50 5.67
N PHE A 31 -8.49 -4.87 5.68
CA PHE A 31 -7.92 -5.86 4.79
C PHE A 31 -7.16 -6.93 5.60
N ALA A 32 -7.21 -8.17 5.12
CA ALA A 32 -6.41 -9.27 5.69
C ALA A 32 -4.92 -9.11 5.38
N ALA A 33 -4.59 -8.52 4.22
CA ALA A 33 -3.23 -8.17 3.85
C ALA A 33 -3.19 -6.85 3.08
N ILE A 34 -2.16 -6.05 3.32
CA ILE A 34 -1.83 -4.86 2.53
C ILE A 34 -0.42 -5.05 1.99
N VAL A 35 -0.26 -4.91 0.67
CA VAL A 35 1.02 -5.03 -0.03
C VAL A 35 1.31 -3.73 -0.75
N THR A 36 2.50 -3.16 -0.54
CA THR A 36 2.85 -1.88 -1.14
C THR A 36 4.33 -1.76 -1.51
N ASN A 37 4.58 -1.09 -2.63
CA ASN A 37 5.89 -0.61 -3.07
C ASN A 37 5.86 0.92 -3.05
N PRO A 38 6.03 1.55 -1.87
CA PRO A 38 5.75 2.97 -1.69
C PRO A 38 6.75 3.83 -2.48
N PRO A 39 6.34 5.02 -2.95
CA PRO A 39 7.19 5.94 -3.70
C PRO A 39 8.22 6.57 -2.76
N ILE A 40 9.36 5.90 -2.55
CA ILE A 40 10.41 6.33 -1.60
C ILE A 40 10.89 7.78 -1.85
N ARG A 41 10.91 8.22 -3.11
CA ARG A 41 11.30 9.57 -3.51
C ARG A 41 10.29 10.65 -3.14
N ALA A 42 9.05 10.29 -2.81
CA ALA A 42 8.04 11.22 -2.29
C ALA A 42 8.37 11.71 -0.86
N GLY A 43 9.39 11.13 -0.22
CA GLY A 43 9.92 11.57 1.06
C GLY A 43 9.33 10.82 2.25
N LYS A 44 10.03 10.92 3.38
CA LYS A 44 9.72 10.14 4.60
C LYS A 44 8.31 10.38 5.13
N LYS A 45 7.80 11.61 5.04
CA LYS A 45 6.47 11.97 5.55
C LYS A 45 5.36 11.16 4.85
N VAL A 46 5.40 11.10 3.52
CA VAL A 46 4.41 10.35 2.72
C VAL A 46 4.50 8.87 3.03
N VAL A 47 5.71 8.31 3.04
CA VAL A 47 5.92 6.88 3.33
C VAL A 47 5.45 6.51 4.74
N HIS A 48 5.71 7.37 5.74
CA HIS A 48 5.25 7.15 7.11
C HIS A 48 3.73 7.20 7.21
N GLN A 49 3.09 8.18 6.55
CA GLN A 49 1.63 8.25 6.47
C GLN A 49 1.03 6.99 5.84
N MET A 50 1.64 6.44 4.78
CA MET A 50 1.19 5.18 4.18
C MET A 50 1.24 4.01 5.18
N PHE A 51 2.26 3.93 6.04
CA PHE A 51 2.37 2.87 7.04
C PHE A 51 1.34 3.03 8.16
N GLU A 52 1.16 4.24 8.67
CA GLU A 52 0.17 4.53 9.71
C GLU A 52 -1.26 4.25 9.23
N GLU A 53 -1.60 4.67 8.02
CA GLU A 53 -2.92 4.41 7.44
C GLU A 53 -3.13 2.92 7.16
N ALA A 54 -2.10 2.22 6.65
CA ALA A 54 -2.16 0.77 6.44
C ALA A 54 -2.37 0.01 7.75
N GLN A 55 -1.66 0.38 8.82
CA GLN A 55 -1.81 -0.25 10.15
C GLN A 55 -3.25 -0.11 10.66
N LYS A 56 -3.89 1.05 10.47
CA LYS A 56 -5.31 1.27 10.85
C LYS A 56 -6.29 0.48 9.99
N ALA A 57 -5.91 0.16 8.75
CA ALA A 57 -6.74 -0.52 7.77
C ALA A 57 -6.50 -2.05 7.72
N ILE A 58 -5.73 -2.61 8.65
CA ILE A 58 -5.49 -4.06 8.73
C ILE A 58 -6.46 -4.72 9.74
N LEU A 59 -6.89 -5.94 9.42
CA LEU A 59 -7.65 -6.79 10.34
C LEU A 59 -6.75 -7.31 11.46
N GLU A 60 -7.36 -7.76 12.56
CA GLU A 60 -6.63 -8.51 13.58
C GLU A 60 -5.95 -9.74 12.93
N ASN A 61 -4.67 -9.96 13.27
CA ASN A 61 -3.81 -10.98 12.65
C ASN A 61 -3.56 -10.82 11.13
N GLY A 62 -3.88 -9.66 10.55
CA GLY A 62 -3.52 -9.35 9.16
C GLY A 62 -2.08 -8.88 9.00
N GLU A 63 -1.65 -8.76 7.75
CA GLU A 63 -0.24 -8.54 7.42
C GLU A 63 0.00 -7.29 6.58
N LEU A 64 1.10 -6.59 6.84
CA LEU A 64 1.61 -5.49 6.01
C LEU A 64 2.94 -5.89 5.37
N TRP A 65 2.99 -5.97 4.04
CA TRP A 65 4.19 -6.25 3.27
C TRP A 65 4.65 -5.02 2.52
N VAL A 66 5.86 -4.55 2.82
CA VAL A 66 6.43 -3.34 2.21
C VAL A 66 7.74 -3.65 1.49
N VAL A 67 7.82 -3.27 0.22
CA VAL A 67 9.05 -3.38 -0.57
C VAL A 67 9.85 -2.07 -0.48
N ILE A 68 11.02 -2.10 0.16
CA ILE A 68 11.89 -0.92 0.31
C ILE A 68 13.34 -1.26 -0.05
N GLN A 69 14.01 -0.37 -0.79
CA GLN A 69 15.44 -0.52 -1.04
C GLN A 69 16.29 -0.16 0.19
N LYS A 70 17.21 -1.05 0.58
CA LYS A 70 18.06 -0.93 1.79
C LYS A 70 18.78 0.42 1.94
N LYS A 71 19.21 1.04 0.83
CA LYS A 71 19.97 2.30 0.84
C LYS A 71 19.09 3.56 1.04
N GLN A 72 17.77 3.43 1.02
CA GLN A 72 16.84 4.56 0.98
C GLN A 72 15.62 4.33 1.89
N GLY A 73 15.85 4.21 3.21
CA GLY A 73 14.77 4.27 4.21
C GLY A 73 14.53 3.02 5.05
N ALA A 74 15.24 1.91 4.81
CA ALA A 74 15.14 0.69 5.62
C ALA A 74 15.44 0.91 7.13
N PRO A 75 16.47 1.68 7.54
CA PRO A 75 16.74 1.88 8.97
C PRO A 75 15.65 2.66 9.72
N SER A 76 14.90 3.51 9.02
CA SER A 76 13.79 4.30 9.59
C SER A 76 12.46 3.55 9.61
N ALA A 77 12.25 2.58 8.71
CA ALA A 77 11.04 1.77 8.69
C ALA A 77 11.05 0.65 9.75
N GLN A 78 12.23 0.17 10.16
CA GLN A 78 12.39 -0.88 11.18
C GLN A 78 12.21 -0.39 12.63
N LYS A 79 12.10 0.92 12.87
CA LYS A 79 12.04 1.49 14.22
C LYS A 79 10.62 1.68 14.77
N ASN A 80 9.59 1.29 14.02
CA ASN A 80 8.19 1.37 14.45
C ASN A 80 7.66 -0.03 14.78
#